data_AF-A0A3B0T2D5-F1
#
_entry.id   AF-A0A3B0T2D5-F1
#
_cell.length_a   1.000
_cell.length_b   1.000
_cell.length_c   1.000
_cell.angle_alpha   90.00
_cell.angle_beta   90.00
_cell.angle_gamma   90.00
#
_symmetry.space_group_name_H-M   'P 1'
#
loop_
_entity.id
_entity.type
_entity.pdbx_description
1 polymer ?
#
loop_
_entity_poly.entity_id
_entity_poly.type
_entity_poly.pdbx_seq_one_letter_code
_entity_poly.pdbx_strand_id
1 'polypeptide(L)'
;MANDVVNKPLQYLDKAMGSIRELGLWPEKTEEAPITGLLQQITALDETKVLLIGRTLNQASIFNDVVREQVAAMNIGTRYEDITKGFDSIRDDAKGMVDQLDDGKIDLLERTSNVWMKITRGDISARFNKIRDIYLEVSKDTKDQVTREQTILEAYRDFRGALKQSEVMALEVLDKAENMLNERKEALRGATGELEAFSDGTPADRARLEMVRDERVRDLQNEERRYQIAKDLSDNLTISYNTSEVVMARLMQTTNAKERVY
;
A
#
# COMPACT_ATOMS: atom_id res chain seq x y z
N MET A 1 10.49 -14.94 26.49
CA MET A 1 9.27 -14.55 25.76
C MET A 1 9.33 -13.15 25.13
N ALA A 2 10.31 -12.29 25.45
CA ALA A 2 10.48 -10.99 24.77
C ALA A 2 11.09 -11.08 23.35
N ASN A 3 11.91 -12.11 23.07
CA ASN A 3 12.55 -12.30 21.76
C ASN A 3 11.62 -12.77 20.63
N ASP A 4 10.43 -13.31 20.95
CA ASP A 4 9.48 -13.77 19.92
C ASP A 4 8.69 -12.62 19.29
N VAL A 5 8.61 -11.46 19.96
CA VAL A 5 7.93 -10.27 19.45
C VAL A 5 8.88 -9.43 18.59
N VAL A 6 10.19 -9.46 18.84
CA VAL A 6 11.20 -8.70 18.08
C VAL A 6 11.56 -9.36 16.73
N ASN A 7 11.38 -10.68 16.58
CA ASN A 7 11.68 -11.40 15.33
C ASN A 7 10.50 -11.50 14.34
N LYS A 8 9.25 -11.32 14.80
CA LYS A 8 8.05 -11.33 13.94
C LYS A 8 7.92 -10.15 12.95
N PRO A 9 8.38 -8.92 13.24
CA PRO A 9 8.27 -7.78 12.33
C PRO A 9 8.97 -8.04 11.00
N LEU A 10 10.15 -8.66 11.05
CA LEU A 10 10.88 -9.08 9.86
C LEU A 10 10.15 -10.19 9.12
N GLN A 11 9.54 -11.16 9.81
CA GLN A 11 8.84 -12.26 9.14
C GLN A 11 7.69 -11.79 8.25
N TYR A 12 6.85 -10.85 8.74
CA TYR A 12 5.76 -10.32 7.92
C TYR A 12 6.27 -9.49 6.75
N LEU A 13 7.24 -8.61 6.99
CA LEU A 13 7.82 -7.79 5.93
C LEU A 13 8.52 -8.66 4.89
N ASP A 14 9.38 -9.59 5.30
CA ASP A 14 10.13 -10.48 4.44
C ASP A 14 9.21 -11.39 3.62
N LYS A 15 8.15 -11.91 4.23
CA LYS A 15 7.12 -12.69 3.51
C LYS A 15 6.42 -11.85 2.45
N ALA A 16 5.99 -10.63 2.82
CA ALA A 16 5.36 -9.71 1.89
C ALA A 16 6.29 -9.39 0.70
N MET A 17 7.56 -9.09 0.98
CA MET A 17 8.56 -8.81 -0.05
C MET A 17 8.83 -10.03 -0.94
N GLY A 18 8.90 -11.22 -0.35
CA GLY A 18 9.06 -12.48 -1.06
C GLY A 18 7.96 -12.69 -2.10
N SER A 19 6.70 -12.56 -1.69
CA SER A 19 5.56 -12.69 -2.59
C SER A 19 5.59 -11.70 -3.76
N ILE A 20 5.94 -10.43 -3.52
CA ILE A 20 6.02 -9.42 -4.59
C ILE A 20 7.20 -9.70 -5.54
N ARG A 21 8.33 -10.18 -5.01
CA ARG A 21 9.50 -10.57 -5.83
C ARG A 21 9.22 -11.78 -6.70
N GLU A 22 8.52 -12.78 -6.20
CA GLU A 22 8.11 -13.97 -6.96
C GLU A 22 7.21 -13.61 -8.15
N LEU A 23 6.40 -12.55 -8.00
CA LEU A 23 5.58 -12.00 -9.09
C LEU A 23 6.38 -11.16 -10.10
N GLY A 24 7.67 -10.89 -9.85
CA GLY A 24 8.50 -10.02 -10.68
C GLY A 24 8.09 -8.54 -10.62
N LEU A 25 7.41 -8.13 -9.55
CA LEU A 25 6.88 -6.77 -9.36
C LEU A 25 7.77 -5.90 -8.47
N TRP A 26 8.88 -6.44 -7.97
CA TRP A 26 9.79 -5.70 -7.12
C TRP A 26 10.71 -4.79 -7.95
N PRO A 27 10.82 -3.49 -7.64
CA PRO A 27 11.62 -2.57 -8.44
C PRO A 27 13.13 -2.84 -8.28
N GLU A 28 13.89 -2.63 -9.36
CA GLU A 28 15.36 -2.80 -9.37
C GLU A 28 16.09 -1.70 -8.57
N LYS A 29 15.47 -0.52 -8.43
CA LYS A 29 16.02 0.59 -7.67
C LYS A 29 15.06 0.97 -6.54
N THR A 30 15.57 0.91 -5.32
CA THR A 30 14.89 1.42 -4.13
C THR A 30 15.49 2.78 -3.79
N GLU A 31 14.68 3.82 -3.81
CA GLU A 31 15.09 5.11 -3.27
C GLU A 31 15.02 5.05 -1.74
N GLU A 32 16.08 5.49 -1.05
CA GLU A 32 16.04 5.58 0.42
C GLU A 32 15.02 6.64 0.84
N ALA A 33 14.16 6.30 1.80
CA ALA A 33 13.18 7.24 2.28
C ALA A 33 13.88 8.37 3.07
N PRO A 34 13.48 9.65 2.87
CA PRO A 34 14.04 10.80 3.60
C PRO A 34 13.94 10.72 5.14
N ILE A 35 13.19 9.75 5.68
CA ILE A 35 12.98 9.55 7.11
C ILE A 35 14.24 9.03 7.83
N THR A 36 15.23 8.49 7.11
CA THR A 36 16.49 7.97 7.70
C THR A 36 17.21 9.01 8.55
N GLY A 37 17.26 10.27 8.12
CA GLY A 37 17.89 11.36 8.88
C GLY A 37 17.14 11.73 10.18
N LEU A 38 15.82 11.50 10.23
CA LEU A 38 15.03 11.69 11.45
C LEU A 38 15.21 10.51 12.41
N LEU A 39 15.19 9.29 11.88
CA LEU A 39 15.41 8.06 12.68
C LEU A 39 16.79 8.06 13.35
N GLN A 40 17.81 8.61 12.70
CA GLN A 40 19.15 8.71 13.27
C GLN A 40 19.19 9.54 14.57
N GLN A 41 18.34 10.57 14.69
CA GLN A 41 18.28 11.44 15.89
C GLN A 41 17.69 10.73 17.10
N ILE A 42 16.89 9.69 16.89
CA ILE A 42 16.22 8.92 17.95
C ILE A 42 16.82 7.52 18.15
N THR A 43 17.86 7.16 17.39
CA THR A 43 18.51 5.84 17.47
C THR A 43 19.04 5.55 18.89
N ALA A 44 19.45 6.58 19.62
CA ALA A 44 19.90 6.44 21.01
C ALA A 44 18.80 6.00 21.99
N LEU A 45 17.51 6.13 21.64
CA LEU A 45 16.39 5.68 22.48
C LEU A 45 16.24 4.15 22.42
N ASP A 46 16.32 3.58 21.22
CA ASP A 46 16.29 2.14 20.97
C ASP A 46 16.78 1.82 19.55
N GLU A 47 18.07 1.53 19.41
CA GLU A 47 18.69 1.31 18.10
C GLU A 47 18.01 0.18 17.32
N THR A 48 17.69 -0.93 18.00
CA THR A 48 17.10 -2.10 17.35
C THR A 48 15.72 -1.77 16.80
N LYS A 49 14.84 -1.17 17.60
CA LYS A 49 13.49 -0.81 17.16
C LYS A 49 13.52 0.24 16.06
N VAL A 50 14.36 1.27 16.20
CA VAL A 50 14.48 2.34 15.21
C VAL A 50 14.96 1.80 13.86
N LEU A 51 15.92 0.89 13.84
CA LEU A 51 16.38 0.23 12.60
C LEU A 51 15.28 -0.61 11.96
N LEU A 52 14.52 -1.38 12.74
CA LEU A 52 13.42 -2.20 12.24
C LEU A 52 12.27 -1.34 11.67
N ILE A 53 11.91 -0.25 12.34
CA ILE A 53 10.93 0.72 11.84
C ILE A 53 11.40 1.32 10.51
N GLY A 54 12.68 1.73 10.44
CA GLY A 54 13.25 2.28 9.22
C GLY A 54 13.19 1.32 8.04
N ARG A 55 13.43 0.03 8.27
CA ARG A 55 13.26 -1.01 7.23
C ARG A 55 11.84 -1.05 6.70
N THR A 56 10.83 -1.09 7.56
CA THR A 56 9.42 -1.12 7.13
C THR A 56 9.04 0.13 6.33
N LEU A 57 9.43 1.31 6.81
CA LEU A 57 9.12 2.58 6.15
C LEU A 57 9.77 2.72 4.78
N ASN A 58 11.02 2.26 4.63
CA ASN A 58 11.71 2.24 3.34
C ASN A 58 10.99 1.39 2.29
N GLN A 59 10.27 0.35 2.70
CA GLN A 59 9.53 -0.51 1.76
C GLN A 59 8.10 -0.02 1.49
N ALA A 60 7.60 0.95 2.26
CA ALA A 60 6.19 1.35 2.19
C ALA A 60 5.79 1.95 0.84
N SER A 61 6.68 2.74 0.21
CA SER A 61 6.45 3.31 -1.13
C SER A 61 6.27 2.21 -2.17
N ILE A 62 7.14 1.20 -2.16
CA ILE A 62 7.10 0.08 -3.10
C ILE A 62 5.77 -0.66 -3.03
N PHE A 63 5.28 -0.99 -1.84
CA PHE A 63 3.99 -1.66 -1.70
C PHE A 63 2.82 -0.80 -2.21
N ASN A 64 2.88 0.52 -1.99
CA ASN A 64 1.85 1.43 -2.51
C ASN A 64 1.88 1.53 -4.04
N ASP A 65 3.06 1.49 -4.65
CA ASP A 65 3.21 1.55 -6.11
C ASP A 65 2.75 0.24 -6.76
N VAL A 66 3.14 -0.91 -6.21
CA VAL A 66 2.70 -2.23 -6.68
C VAL A 66 1.17 -2.33 -6.65
N VAL A 67 0.52 -1.93 -5.56
CA VAL A 67 -0.96 -1.96 -5.51
C VAL A 67 -1.56 -0.98 -6.51
N ARG A 68 -1.00 0.22 -6.66
CA ARG A 68 -1.50 1.22 -7.61
C ARG A 68 -1.45 0.71 -9.06
N GLU A 69 -0.32 0.16 -9.47
CA GLU A 69 -0.12 -0.34 -10.84
C GLU A 69 -1.03 -1.52 -11.16
N GLN A 70 -1.19 -2.45 -10.21
CA GLN A 70 -1.95 -3.68 -10.42
C GLN A 70 -3.47 -3.44 -10.39
N VAL A 71 -3.94 -2.45 -9.60
CA VAL A 71 -5.35 -2.00 -9.63
C VAL A 71 -5.68 -1.24 -10.92
N ALA A 72 -4.73 -0.49 -11.49
CA ALA A 72 -4.95 0.31 -12.69
C ALA A 72 -5.17 -0.51 -13.97
N ALA A 73 -4.83 -1.80 -13.99
CA ALA A 73 -4.93 -2.70 -15.14
C ALA A 73 -6.38 -3.15 -15.48
N MET A 74 -7.38 -2.27 -15.33
CA MET A 74 -8.80 -2.56 -15.54
C MET A 74 -9.21 -2.45 -17.02
N ASN A 75 -8.72 -3.38 -17.87
CA ASN A 75 -9.09 -3.47 -19.30
C ASN A 75 -10.13 -4.57 -19.61
N ILE A 76 -10.86 -5.08 -18.60
CA ILE A 76 -11.90 -6.10 -18.80
C ILE A 76 -13.12 -5.51 -19.54
N GLY A 77 -13.46 -4.25 -19.29
CA GLY A 77 -14.65 -3.60 -19.87
C GLY A 77 -14.65 -3.59 -21.40
N THR A 78 -13.52 -3.26 -22.03
CA THR A 78 -13.40 -3.18 -23.49
C THR A 78 -13.54 -4.55 -24.16
N ARG A 79 -13.08 -5.64 -23.51
CA ARG A 79 -13.15 -6.99 -24.10
C ARG A 79 -14.55 -7.60 -23.98
N TYR A 80 -15.27 -7.33 -22.90
CA TYR A 80 -16.70 -7.70 -22.81
C TYR A 80 -17.59 -6.88 -23.75
N GLU A 81 -17.19 -5.64 -24.06
CA GLU A 81 -17.84 -4.82 -25.10
C GLU A 81 -17.72 -5.47 -26.48
N ASP A 82 -16.55 -6.04 -26.83
CA ASP A 82 -16.36 -6.77 -28.09
C ASP A 82 -17.22 -8.03 -28.19
N ILE A 83 -17.37 -8.77 -27.08
CA ILE A 83 -18.29 -9.92 -26.99
C ILE A 83 -19.74 -9.45 -27.26
N THR A 84 -20.14 -8.35 -26.63
CA THR A 84 -21.50 -7.79 -26.74
C THR A 84 -21.79 -7.33 -28.17
N LYS A 85 -20.89 -6.56 -28.78
CA LYS A 85 -20.96 -6.15 -30.19
C LYS A 85 -21.02 -7.35 -31.14
N GLY A 86 -20.28 -8.41 -30.83
CA GLY A 86 -20.35 -9.68 -31.55
C GLY A 86 -21.75 -10.29 -31.53
N PHE A 87 -22.37 -10.40 -30.35
CA PHE A 87 -23.73 -10.91 -30.19
C PHE A 87 -24.78 -10.03 -30.85
N ASP A 88 -24.71 -8.70 -30.67
CA ASP A 88 -25.63 -7.75 -31.29
C ASP A 88 -25.61 -7.90 -32.82
N SER A 89 -24.42 -7.96 -33.41
CA SER A 89 -24.29 -8.13 -34.84
C SER A 89 -24.84 -9.48 -35.33
N ILE A 90 -24.79 -10.56 -34.52
CA ILE A 90 -25.39 -11.85 -34.89
C ILE A 90 -26.91 -11.77 -34.81
N ARG A 91 -27.43 -11.16 -33.74
CA ARG A 91 -28.87 -10.95 -33.55
C ARG A 91 -29.48 -10.16 -34.69
N ASP A 92 -28.84 -9.07 -35.09
CA ASP A 92 -29.36 -8.17 -36.13
C ASP A 92 -29.42 -8.88 -37.49
N ASP A 93 -28.38 -9.65 -37.86
CA ASP A 93 -28.37 -10.42 -39.11
C ASP A 93 -29.36 -11.60 -39.05
N ALA A 94 -29.48 -12.29 -37.90
CA ALA A 94 -30.45 -13.37 -37.70
C ALA A 94 -31.90 -12.88 -37.81
N LYS A 95 -32.20 -11.71 -37.23
CA LYS A 95 -33.49 -11.05 -37.36
C LYS A 95 -33.80 -10.72 -38.83
N GLY A 96 -32.83 -10.14 -39.55
CA GLY A 96 -32.98 -9.86 -40.97
C GLY A 96 -33.27 -11.11 -41.81
N MET A 97 -32.70 -12.27 -41.45
CA MET A 97 -33.02 -13.54 -42.11
C MET A 97 -34.41 -14.10 -41.77
N VAL A 98 -34.93 -13.85 -40.55
CA VAL A 98 -36.31 -14.19 -40.19
C VAL A 98 -37.29 -13.29 -40.94
N ASP A 99 -37.02 -11.98 -40.98
CA ASP A 99 -37.86 -11.00 -41.70
C ASP A 99 -37.96 -11.36 -43.20
N GLN A 100 -36.89 -11.91 -43.82
CA GLN A 100 -36.90 -12.42 -45.20
C GLN A 100 -37.74 -13.69 -45.40
N LEU A 101 -37.96 -14.48 -44.34
CA LEU A 101 -38.75 -15.72 -44.39
C LEU A 101 -40.25 -15.47 -44.17
N ASP A 102 -40.61 -14.39 -43.49
CA ASP A 102 -42.00 -14.01 -43.19
C ASP A 102 -42.83 -13.73 -44.45
N ASP A 103 -42.21 -13.25 -45.54
CA ASP A 103 -42.87 -13.03 -46.85
C ASP A 103 -42.92 -14.31 -47.74
N GLY A 104 -42.42 -15.45 -47.23
CA GLY A 104 -42.58 -16.78 -47.84
C GLY A 104 -41.75 -17.07 -49.10
N LYS A 105 -40.94 -16.11 -49.57
CA LYS A 105 -40.00 -16.28 -50.70
C LYS A 105 -38.75 -15.43 -50.49
N ILE A 106 -37.58 -16.04 -50.68
CA ILE A 106 -36.30 -15.32 -50.71
C ILE A 106 -36.07 -14.76 -52.11
N ASP A 107 -35.96 -13.44 -52.27
CA ASP A 107 -35.70 -12.76 -53.54
C ASP A 107 -34.21 -12.78 -53.94
N LEU A 108 -33.91 -12.54 -55.24
CA LEU A 108 -32.55 -12.51 -55.80
C LEU A 108 -31.64 -11.47 -55.11
N LEU A 109 -32.21 -10.35 -54.66
CA LEU A 109 -31.48 -9.32 -53.92
C LEU A 109 -31.09 -9.80 -52.50
N GLU A 110 -31.97 -10.52 -51.82
CA GLU A 110 -31.74 -11.05 -50.47
C GLU A 110 -30.69 -12.16 -50.48
N ARG A 111 -30.69 -13.01 -51.51
CA ARG A 111 -29.61 -13.99 -51.74
C ARG A 111 -28.24 -13.33 -51.90
N THR A 112 -28.18 -12.20 -52.62
CA THR A 112 -26.94 -11.45 -52.83
C THR A 112 -26.46 -10.78 -51.54
N SER A 113 -27.38 -10.22 -50.75
CA SER A 113 -27.12 -9.68 -49.41
C SER A 113 -26.55 -10.72 -48.45
N ASN A 114 -27.14 -11.93 -48.42
CA ASN A 114 -26.69 -13.03 -47.57
C ASN A 114 -25.28 -13.55 -47.95
N VAL A 115 -24.94 -13.54 -49.24
CA VAL A 115 -23.59 -13.86 -49.71
C VAL A 115 -22.59 -12.75 -49.33
N TRP A 116 -22.96 -11.49 -49.52
CA TRP A 116 -22.13 -10.34 -49.14
C TRP A 116 -21.85 -10.30 -47.63
N MET A 117 -22.86 -10.60 -46.81
CA MET A 117 -22.72 -10.76 -45.36
C MET A 117 -21.69 -11.83 -45.01
N LYS A 118 -21.77 -13.03 -45.62
CA LYS A 118 -20.82 -14.12 -45.36
C LYS A 118 -19.39 -13.75 -45.76
N ILE A 119 -19.20 -13.01 -46.84
CA ILE A 119 -17.88 -12.58 -47.32
C ILE A 119 -17.28 -11.50 -46.40
N THR A 120 -18.08 -10.54 -45.97
CA THR A 120 -17.59 -9.38 -45.20
C THR A 120 -17.47 -9.66 -43.71
N ARG A 121 -18.43 -10.40 -43.13
CA ARG A 121 -18.57 -10.60 -41.68
C ARG A 121 -18.48 -12.06 -41.24
N GLY A 122 -18.43 -13.02 -42.18
CA GLY A 122 -18.44 -14.46 -41.90
C GLY A 122 -19.86 -15.02 -41.73
N ASP A 123 -19.99 -16.36 -41.76
CA ASP A 123 -21.26 -16.99 -41.40
C ASP A 123 -21.52 -16.92 -39.88
N ILE A 124 -22.78 -17.14 -39.47
CA ILE A 124 -23.18 -17.05 -38.06
C ILE A 124 -22.36 -18.01 -37.19
N SER A 125 -22.08 -19.23 -37.66
CA SER A 125 -21.34 -20.24 -36.91
C SER A 125 -19.89 -19.82 -36.65
N ALA A 126 -19.19 -19.30 -37.66
CA ALA A 126 -17.84 -18.76 -37.54
C ALA A 126 -17.79 -17.58 -36.57
N ARG A 127 -18.82 -16.74 -36.55
CA ARG A 127 -18.92 -15.60 -35.65
C ARG A 127 -19.22 -16.02 -34.20
N PHE A 128 -20.09 -17.00 -33.98
CA PHE A 128 -20.26 -17.61 -32.65
C PHE A 128 -18.97 -18.27 -32.16
N ASN A 129 -18.23 -18.96 -33.03
CA ASN A 129 -16.92 -19.50 -32.70
C ASN A 129 -15.95 -18.39 -32.30
N LYS A 130 -15.87 -17.29 -33.06
CA LYS A 130 -15.05 -16.13 -32.71
C LYS A 130 -15.43 -15.51 -31.36
N ILE A 131 -16.72 -15.37 -31.06
CA ILE A 131 -17.20 -14.89 -29.75
C ILE A 131 -16.77 -15.85 -28.64
N ARG A 132 -16.94 -17.17 -28.84
CA ARG A 132 -16.50 -18.18 -27.88
C ARG A 132 -15.00 -18.11 -27.65
N ASP A 133 -14.21 -17.97 -28.70
CA ASP A 133 -12.75 -17.94 -28.60
C ASP A 133 -12.29 -16.68 -27.84
N ILE A 134 -12.89 -15.50 -28.13
CA ILE A 134 -12.68 -14.27 -27.36
C ILE A 134 -13.09 -14.45 -25.91
N TYR A 135 -14.26 -15.04 -25.65
CA TYR A 135 -14.72 -15.30 -24.28
C TYR A 135 -13.74 -16.20 -23.51
N LEU A 136 -13.29 -17.31 -24.11
CA LEU A 136 -12.33 -18.21 -23.48
C LEU A 136 -10.99 -17.54 -23.20
N GLU A 137 -10.51 -16.68 -24.11
CA GLU A 137 -9.30 -15.87 -23.92
C GLU A 137 -9.47 -14.88 -22.75
N VAL A 138 -10.59 -14.15 -22.73
CA VAL A 138 -10.94 -13.23 -21.65
C VAL A 138 -11.04 -13.95 -20.30
N SER A 139 -11.70 -15.11 -20.25
CA SER A 139 -11.82 -15.92 -19.03
C SER A 139 -10.44 -16.41 -18.55
N LYS A 140 -9.55 -16.83 -19.45
CA LYS A 140 -8.20 -17.26 -19.09
C LYS A 140 -7.39 -16.10 -18.52
N ASP A 141 -7.36 -14.96 -19.21
CA ASP A 141 -6.59 -13.79 -18.76
C ASP A 141 -7.15 -13.23 -17.44
N THR A 142 -8.47 -13.25 -17.26
CA THR A 142 -9.13 -12.85 -16.02
C THR A 142 -8.73 -13.77 -14.88
N LYS A 143 -8.67 -15.09 -15.11
CA LYS A 143 -8.21 -16.06 -14.11
C LYS A 143 -6.78 -15.77 -13.66
N ASP A 144 -5.87 -15.61 -14.62
CA ASP A 144 -4.46 -15.35 -14.33
C ASP A 144 -4.30 -14.02 -13.57
N GLN A 145 -5.10 -13.00 -13.92
CA GLN A 145 -5.13 -11.72 -13.21
C GLN A 145 -5.66 -11.86 -11.78
N VAL A 146 -6.76 -12.60 -11.57
CA VAL A 146 -7.32 -12.85 -10.23
C VAL A 146 -6.30 -13.56 -9.34
N THR A 147 -5.61 -14.59 -9.83
CA THR A 147 -4.59 -15.30 -9.06
C THR A 147 -3.44 -14.37 -8.66
N ARG A 148 -2.96 -13.52 -9.58
CA ARG A 148 -1.92 -12.53 -9.25
C ARG A 148 -2.40 -11.52 -8.21
N GLU A 149 -3.62 -11.00 -8.36
CA GLU A 149 -4.22 -10.05 -7.41
C GLU A 149 -4.42 -10.66 -6.02
N GLN A 150 -4.79 -11.93 -5.93
CA GLN A 150 -4.86 -12.65 -4.65
C GLN A 150 -3.49 -12.71 -3.96
N THR A 151 -2.42 -13.03 -4.70
CA THR A 151 -1.05 -13.00 -4.15
C THR A 151 -0.65 -11.60 -3.70
N ILE A 152 -0.99 -10.56 -4.47
CA ILE A 152 -0.73 -9.15 -4.08
C ILE A 152 -1.54 -8.78 -2.84
N LEU A 153 -2.81 -9.19 -2.74
CA LEU A 153 -3.66 -8.97 -1.57
C LEU A 153 -3.08 -9.59 -0.31
N GLU A 154 -2.58 -10.83 -0.40
CA GLU A 154 -1.92 -11.51 0.71
C GLU A 154 -0.61 -10.82 1.10
N ALA A 155 0.22 -10.46 0.12
CA ALA A 155 1.45 -9.71 0.37
C ALA A 155 1.16 -8.36 1.05
N TYR A 156 0.12 -7.65 0.59
CA TYR A 156 -0.28 -6.38 1.18
C TYR A 156 -0.83 -6.56 2.59
N ARG A 157 -1.58 -7.63 2.88
CA ARG A 157 -1.99 -7.99 4.26
C ARG A 157 -0.80 -8.20 5.19
N ASP A 158 0.21 -8.94 4.73
CA ASP A 158 1.44 -9.16 5.50
C ASP A 158 2.19 -7.84 5.73
N PHE A 159 2.31 -6.99 4.70
CA PHE A 159 2.88 -5.63 4.83
C PHE A 159 2.11 -4.77 5.86
N ARG A 160 0.78 -4.81 5.86
CA ARG A 160 -0.04 -4.14 6.90
C ARG A 160 0.28 -4.66 8.30
N GLY A 161 0.52 -5.96 8.44
CA GLY A 161 1.01 -6.55 9.69
C GLY A 161 2.35 -5.95 10.13
N ALA A 162 3.29 -5.79 9.20
CA ALA A 162 4.58 -5.16 9.47
C ALA A 162 4.45 -3.67 9.86
N LEU A 163 3.54 -2.92 9.23
CA LEU A 163 3.22 -1.54 9.63
C LEU A 163 2.71 -1.48 11.07
N LYS A 164 1.77 -2.37 11.45
CA LYS A 164 1.24 -2.38 12.81
C LYS A 164 2.29 -2.75 13.85
N GLN A 165 3.18 -3.69 13.54
CA GLN A 165 4.32 -4.01 14.41
C GLN A 165 5.29 -2.82 14.54
N SER A 166 5.51 -2.09 13.45
CA SER A 166 6.34 -0.87 13.48
C SER A 166 5.69 0.23 14.32
N GLU A 167 4.37 0.38 14.27
CA GLU A 167 3.61 1.28 15.15
C GLU A 167 3.81 0.92 16.62
N VAL A 168 3.73 -0.37 16.99
CA VAL A 168 4.01 -0.83 18.36
C VAL A 168 5.43 -0.45 18.78
N MET A 169 6.43 -0.73 17.94
CA MET A 169 7.82 -0.35 18.23
C MET A 169 7.99 1.17 18.38
N ALA A 170 7.31 1.97 17.57
CA ALA A 170 7.38 3.43 17.64
C ALA A 170 6.74 3.97 18.93
N LEU A 171 5.62 3.39 19.38
CA LEU A 171 5.00 3.73 20.66
C LEU A 171 5.92 3.39 21.84
N GLU A 172 6.62 2.26 21.79
CA GLU A 172 7.62 1.89 22.81
C GLU A 172 8.85 2.82 22.79
N VAL A 173 9.24 3.33 21.63
CA VAL A 173 10.31 4.36 21.51
C VAL A 173 9.82 5.70 22.06
N LEU A 174 8.56 6.07 21.80
CA LEU A 174 7.94 7.28 22.34
C LEU A 174 7.87 7.25 23.86
N ASP A 175 7.48 6.13 24.46
CA ASP A 175 7.45 5.96 25.92
C ASP A 175 8.85 6.19 26.55
N LYS A 176 9.91 5.66 25.93
CA LYS A 176 11.29 5.95 26.35
C LYS A 176 11.65 7.44 26.21
N ALA A 177 11.24 8.07 25.12
CA ALA A 177 11.48 9.50 24.91
C ALA A 177 10.76 10.34 25.96
N GLU A 178 9.53 9.98 26.33
CA GLU A 178 8.74 10.65 27.37
C GLU A 178 9.41 10.53 28.75
N ASN A 179 9.88 9.33 29.10
CA ASN A 179 10.62 9.10 30.34
C ASN A 179 11.89 9.97 30.40
N MET A 180 12.70 9.98 29.34
CA MET A 180 13.91 10.81 29.28
C MET A 180 13.56 12.31 29.34
N LEU A 181 12.50 12.75 28.68
CA LEU A 181 12.03 14.13 28.73
C LEU A 181 11.65 14.53 30.16
N ASN A 182 10.95 13.67 30.88
CA ASN A 182 10.59 13.91 32.28
C ASN A 182 11.83 13.97 33.19
N GLU A 183 12.81 13.10 32.99
CA GLU A 183 14.09 13.17 33.70
C GLU A 183 14.82 14.51 33.47
N ARG A 184 14.84 15.01 32.22
CA ARG A 184 15.45 16.33 31.91
C ARG A 184 14.70 17.49 32.54
N LYS A 185 13.36 17.42 32.59
CA LYS A 185 12.52 18.42 33.28
C LYS A 185 12.82 18.47 34.78
N GLU A 186 12.92 17.30 35.42
CA GLU A 186 13.26 17.24 36.84
C GLU A 186 14.70 17.72 37.11
N ALA A 187 15.66 17.37 36.24
CA ALA A 187 17.04 17.86 36.35
C ALA A 187 17.12 19.40 36.24
N LEU A 188 16.38 20.00 35.30
CA LEU A 188 16.30 21.46 35.17
C LEU A 188 15.61 22.09 36.38
N ARG A 189 14.53 21.49 36.89
CA ARG A 189 13.85 21.97 38.10
C ARG A 189 14.79 21.95 39.30
N GLY A 190 15.57 20.87 39.48
CA GLY A 190 16.58 20.75 40.51
C GLY A 190 17.65 21.84 40.43
N ALA A 191 18.27 22.00 39.25
CA ALA A 191 19.28 23.04 39.03
C ALA A 191 18.74 24.47 39.23
N THR A 192 17.48 24.71 38.85
CA THR A 192 16.81 25.99 39.08
C THR A 192 16.56 26.23 40.56
N GLY A 193 16.06 25.23 41.29
CA GLY A 193 15.83 25.31 42.73
C GLY A 193 17.11 25.53 43.54
N GLU A 194 18.22 24.89 43.15
CA GLU A 194 19.54 25.14 43.77
C GLU A 194 20.00 26.59 43.58
N LEU A 195 19.83 27.15 42.38
CA LEU A 195 20.14 28.55 42.09
C LEU A 195 19.24 29.52 42.86
N GLU A 196 17.94 29.22 42.99
CA GLU A 196 16.99 30.04 43.73
C GLU A 196 17.23 30.00 45.25
N ALA A 197 17.65 28.84 45.79
CA ALA A 197 17.96 28.66 47.20
C ALA A 197 19.34 29.24 47.60
N PHE A 198 20.18 29.62 46.64
CA PHE A 198 21.50 30.17 46.88
C PHE A 198 21.40 31.52 47.59
N SER A 199 21.77 31.54 48.88
CA SER A 199 21.64 32.72 49.76
C SER A 199 22.97 33.21 50.33
N ASP A 200 24.05 32.45 50.19
CA ASP A 200 25.38 32.78 50.71
C ASP A 200 26.48 32.19 49.81
N GLY A 201 27.63 32.87 49.73
CA GLY A 201 28.77 32.52 48.89
C GLY A 201 29.26 33.65 47.99
N THR A 202 30.13 33.32 47.03
CA THR A 202 30.72 34.33 46.14
C THR A 202 29.87 34.54 44.87
N PRO A 203 30.00 35.69 44.18
CA PRO A 203 29.42 35.87 42.85
C PRO A 203 29.84 34.77 41.86
N ALA A 204 31.05 34.22 42.00
CA ALA A 204 31.53 33.14 41.15
C ALA A 204 30.77 31.82 41.40
N ASP A 205 30.38 31.53 42.65
CA ASP A 205 29.60 30.33 42.98
C ASP A 205 28.19 30.41 42.38
N ARG A 206 27.55 31.58 42.45
CA ARG A 206 26.28 31.84 41.77
C ARG A 206 26.38 31.66 40.25
N ALA A 207 27.43 32.22 39.63
CA ALA A 207 27.65 32.09 38.19
C ALA A 207 27.85 30.62 37.74
N ARG A 208 28.47 29.78 38.59
CA ARG A 208 28.57 28.34 38.31
C ARG A 208 27.19 27.66 38.33
N LEU A 209 26.32 28.00 39.28
CA LEU A 209 24.94 27.48 39.34
C LEU A 209 24.11 27.94 38.12
N GLU A 210 24.26 29.20 37.70
CA GLU A 210 23.64 29.71 36.47
C GLU A 210 24.10 28.91 35.23
N MET A 211 25.39 28.61 35.13
CA MET A 211 25.94 27.79 34.04
C MET A 211 25.35 26.38 34.03
N VAL A 212 25.24 25.72 35.20
CA VAL A 212 24.62 24.39 35.32
C VAL A 212 23.16 24.41 34.88
N ARG A 213 22.38 25.41 35.32
CA ARG A 213 20.99 25.58 34.87
C ARG A 213 20.93 25.73 33.35
N ASP A 214 21.79 26.56 32.76
CA ASP A 214 21.79 26.82 31.32
C ASP A 214 22.18 25.58 30.51
N GLU A 215 23.09 24.75 31.01
CA GLU A 215 23.36 23.42 30.44
C GLU A 215 22.12 22.52 30.49
N ARG A 216 21.37 22.50 31.61
CA ARG A 216 20.12 21.74 31.72
C ARG A 216 19.02 22.24 30.78
N VAL A 217 18.97 23.54 30.51
CA VAL A 217 18.05 24.10 29.50
C VAL A 217 18.38 23.53 28.11
N ARG A 218 19.66 23.47 27.74
CA ARG A 218 20.08 22.89 26.45
C ARG A 218 19.79 21.39 26.37
N ASP A 219 20.06 20.65 27.44
CA ASP A 219 19.73 19.23 27.54
C ASP A 219 18.23 18.98 27.33
N LEU A 220 17.38 19.78 27.99
CA LEU A 220 15.93 19.68 27.85
C LEU A 220 15.47 19.98 26.42
N GLN A 221 15.96 21.05 25.80
CA GLN A 221 15.61 21.41 24.41
C GLN A 221 15.99 20.31 23.41
N ASN A 222 17.16 19.69 23.59
CA ASN A 222 17.58 18.57 22.76
C ASN A 222 16.67 17.34 22.95
N GLU A 223 16.23 17.07 24.18
CA GLU A 223 15.32 15.98 24.48
C GLU A 223 13.91 16.22 23.94
N GLU A 224 13.38 17.44 24.06
CA GLU A 224 12.10 17.84 23.48
C GLU A 224 12.05 17.58 21.97
N ARG A 225 13.15 17.88 21.27
CA ARG A 225 13.28 17.58 19.83
C ARG A 225 13.20 16.08 19.56
N ARG A 226 13.90 15.24 20.33
CA ARG A 226 13.88 13.78 20.16
C ARG A 226 12.49 13.21 20.46
N TYR A 227 11.85 13.68 21.53
CA TYR A 227 10.47 13.33 21.87
C TYR A 227 9.51 13.66 20.73
N GLN A 228 9.60 14.86 20.13
CA GLN A 228 8.73 15.24 19.03
C GLN A 228 8.94 14.34 17.79
N ILE A 229 10.18 13.98 17.47
CA ILE A 229 10.47 13.04 16.36
C ILE A 229 9.85 11.66 16.65
N ALA A 230 10.00 11.13 17.87
CA ALA A 230 9.42 9.84 18.24
C ALA A 230 7.88 9.87 18.17
N LYS A 231 7.27 10.98 18.59
CA LYS A 231 5.82 11.20 18.52
C LYS A 231 5.32 11.28 17.08
N ASP A 232 5.96 12.10 16.25
CA ASP A 232 5.58 12.22 14.84
C ASP A 232 5.74 10.88 14.12
N LEU A 233 6.75 10.08 14.49
CA LEU A 233 6.94 8.73 13.95
C LEU A 233 5.78 7.80 14.30
N SER A 234 5.33 7.75 15.56
CA SER A 234 4.20 6.90 15.96
C SER A 234 2.89 7.34 15.31
N ASP A 235 2.66 8.66 15.22
CA ASP A 235 1.47 9.23 14.60
C ASP A 235 1.43 8.89 13.10
N ASN A 236 2.55 9.07 12.39
CA ASN A 236 2.65 8.75 10.97
C ASN A 236 2.48 7.25 10.68
N LEU A 237 2.99 6.37 11.52
CA LEU A 237 2.78 4.92 11.38
C LEU A 237 1.32 4.53 11.59
N THR A 238 0.65 5.15 12.58
CA THR A 238 -0.78 4.95 12.82
C THR A 238 -1.60 5.38 11.60
N ILE A 239 -1.30 6.55 11.04
CA ILE A 239 -1.94 7.05 9.82
C ILE A 239 -1.69 6.09 8.66
N SER A 240 -0.43 5.67 8.45
CA SER A 240 -0.06 4.76 7.36
C SER A 240 -0.79 3.42 7.45
N TYR A 241 -0.89 2.84 8.65
CA TYR A 241 -1.66 1.62 8.88
C TYR A 241 -3.16 1.82 8.57
N ASN A 242 -3.76 2.92 9.01
CA ASN A 242 -5.17 3.20 8.73
C ASN A 242 -5.43 3.45 7.24
N THR A 243 -4.58 4.21 6.56
CA THR A 243 -4.69 4.45 5.12
C THR A 243 -4.53 3.15 4.31
N SER A 244 -3.66 2.25 4.75
CA SER A 244 -3.50 0.94 4.10
C SER A 244 -4.78 0.10 4.11
N GLU A 245 -5.67 0.29 5.09
CA GLU A 245 -6.96 -0.42 5.11
C GLU A 245 -7.85 -0.06 3.93
N VAL A 246 -7.91 1.24 3.61
CA VAL A 246 -8.71 1.75 2.49
C VAL A 246 -8.19 1.19 1.17
N VAL A 247 -6.87 1.14 1.01
CA VAL A 247 -6.21 0.57 -0.16
C VAL A 247 -6.52 -0.92 -0.29
N MET A 248 -6.39 -1.68 0.81
CA MET A 248 -6.71 -3.10 0.85
C MET A 248 -8.18 -3.38 0.53
N ALA A 249 -9.10 -2.61 1.12
CA ALA A 249 -10.53 -2.77 0.89
C ALA A 249 -10.90 -2.56 -0.59
N ARG A 250 -10.29 -1.54 -1.23
CA ARG A 250 -10.48 -1.27 -2.65
C ARG A 250 -9.93 -2.41 -3.52
N LEU A 251 -8.73 -2.91 -3.22
CA LEU A 251 -8.15 -4.04 -3.95
C LEU A 251 -9.01 -5.31 -3.81
N MET A 252 -9.50 -5.60 -2.60
CA MET A 252 -10.43 -6.72 -2.38
C MET A 252 -11.73 -6.56 -3.17
N GLN A 253 -12.29 -5.36 -3.20
CA GLN A 253 -13.50 -5.08 -3.96
C GLN A 253 -13.31 -5.34 -5.45
N THR A 254 -12.18 -4.87 -6.03
CA THR A 254 -11.89 -5.06 -7.45
C THR A 254 -11.65 -6.53 -7.79
N THR A 255 -10.91 -7.26 -6.96
CA THR A 255 -10.63 -8.68 -7.19
C THR A 255 -11.90 -9.52 -7.08
N ASN A 256 -12.73 -9.28 -6.07
CA ASN A 256 -14.02 -9.97 -5.91
C ASN A 256 -14.98 -9.70 -7.09
N ALA A 257 -14.92 -8.51 -7.69
CA ALA A 257 -15.73 -8.21 -8.88
C ALA A 257 -15.28 -9.04 -10.09
N LYS A 258 -13.97 -9.24 -10.27
CA LYS A 258 -13.40 -10.08 -11.34
C LYS A 258 -13.71 -11.55 -11.14
N GLU A 259 -13.62 -12.05 -9.90
CA GLU A 259 -13.98 -13.42 -9.54
C GLU A 259 -15.43 -13.79 -9.85
N ARG A 260 -16.36 -12.82 -9.82
CA ARG A 260 -17.78 -13.06 -10.14
C ARG A 260 -18.07 -13.13 -11.64
N VAL A 261 -17.15 -12.60 -12.44
CA VAL A 261 -17.29 -12.50 -13.90
C VAL A 261 -16.54 -13.65 -14.60
N TYR A 262 -15.52 -14.19 -13.92
CA TYR A 262 -14.90 -15.49 -14.20
C TYR A 262 -15.85 -16.65 -13.86
#